data_AF-A0A397N819-F1
#
_entry.id   AF-A0A397N819-F1
#
_cell.length_a   1.000
_cell.length_b   1.000
_cell.length_c   1.000
_cell.angle_alpha   90.00
_cell.angle_beta   90.00
_cell.angle_gamma   90.00
#
_symmetry.space_group_name_H-M   'P 1'
#
loop_
_entity.id
_entity.type
_entity.pdbx_description
1 polymer ?
#
loop_
_entity_poly.entity_id
_entity_poly.type
_entity_poly.pdbx_seq_one_letter_code
_entity_poly.pdbx_strand_id
1 'polypeptide(L)'
;MLIWKAIGLEGGSIDAVLGGVTLAPAATGAFVDTRVHRIGEKRFRALYQVFDSNASNPMGLCGAGREIHLFVYELTPPKPIERGRVLISSCLETLSLASQNSGRPHSESDFSSVIWQGDGITIKWWGIGPGGDASSHYALRNDHFVPTQPRERNR
;
A
#
# COMPACT_ATOMS: atom_id res chain seq x y z
N MET A 1 10.35 -7.95 6.89
CA MET A 1 9.61 -7.89 5.60
C MET A 1 10.65 -7.81 4.50
N LEU A 2 10.65 -8.71 3.52
CA LEU A 2 11.56 -8.63 2.37
C LEU A 2 10.87 -7.80 1.31
N ILE A 3 11.37 -6.58 1.10
CA ILE A 3 10.80 -5.59 0.21
C ILE A 3 11.74 -5.46 -0.98
N TRP A 4 11.23 -5.85 -2.14
CA TRP A 4 11.95 -5.76 -3.40
C TRP A 4 11.61 -4.45 -4.10
N LYS A 5 12.64 -3.72 -4.56
CA LYS A 5 12.47 -2.51 -5.36
C LYS A 5 12.50 -2.88 -6.83
N ALA A 6 11.39 -2.74 -7.54
CA ALA A 6 11.40 -2.76 -8.99
C ALA A 6 11.62 -1.31 -9.48
N ILE A 7 12.75 -1.07 -10.15
CA ILE A 7 13.01 0.15 -10.91
C ILE A 7 12.67 -0.21 -12.36
N GLY A 8 11.85 0.61 -13.04
CA GLY A 8 11.35 0.29 -14.36
C GLY A 8 12.43 0.06 -15.42
N LEU A 9 12.07 -0.80 -16.38
CA LEU A 9 12.79 -1.25 -17.57
C LEU A 9 14.11 -2.01 -17.29
N GLU A 10 13.94 -3.32 -17.16
CA GLU A 10 14.95 -4.39 -17.03
C GLU A 10 15.47 -4.73 -15.62
N GLY A 11 15.15 -5.97 -15.20
CA GLY A 11 15.93 -6.72 -14.21
C GLY A 11 15.24 -7.05 -12.90
N GLY A 12 14.27 -7.99 -12.92
CA GLY A 12 13.67 -8.59 -11.71
C GLY A 12 12.17 -8.36 -11.62
N SER A 13 11.44 -8.91 -12.60
CA SER A 13 10.02 -8.61 -12.81
C SER A 13 9.16 -8.97 -11.60
N ILE A 14 8.27 -8.06 -11.20
CA ILE A 14 7.14 -8.34 -10.29
C ILE A 14 6.44 -9.63 -10.67
N ASP A 15 6.46 -10.00 -11.95
CA ASP A 15 5.97 -11.27 -12.48
C ASP A 15 6.49 -12.52 -11.74
N ALA A 16 7.71 -12.51 -11.19
CA ALA A 16 8.23 -13.62 -10.39
C ALA A 16 7.47 -13.82 -9.06
N VAL A 17 6.81 -12.78 -8.54
CA VAL A 17 6.10 -12.80 -7.25
C VAL A 17 4.59 -12.56 -7.41
N LEU A 18 4.17 -11.78 -8.39
CA LEU A 18 2.78 -11.48 -8.75
C LEU A 18 2.66 -11.63 -10.26
N GLY A 19 2.77 -12.89 -10.72
CA GLY A 19 2.69 -13.25 -12.13
C GLY A 19 1.48 -12.66 -12.83
N GLY A 20 1.70 -11.99 -13.96
CA GLY A 20 0.65 -11.32 -14.72
C GLY A 20 0.14 -9.99 -14.18
N VAL A 21 0.76 -9.43 -13.13
CA VAL A 21 0.47 -8.07 -12.64
C VAL A 21 1.48 -7.08 -13.22
N THR A 22 0.97 -6.04 -13.89
CA THR A 22 1.77 -4.93 -14.42
C THR A 22 1.64 -3.71 -13.50
N LEU A 23 2.71 -2.93 -13.37
CA LEU A 23 2.64 -1.62 -12.71
C LEU A 23 1.72 -0.67 -13.47
N ALA A 24 1.08 0.24 -12.74
CA ALA A 24 0.33 1.32 -13.33
C ALA A 24 1.28 2.16 -14.21
N PRO A 25 0.84 2.68 -15.37
CA PRO A 25 1.73 3.40 -16.30
C PRO A 25 2.48 4.60 -15.70
N ALA A 26 1.89 5.25 -14.69
CA ALA A 26 2.47 6.39 -14.00
C ALA A 26 3.32 6.01 -12.77
N ALA A 27 3.44 4.72 -12.44
CA ALA A 27 4.23 4.29 -11.31
C ALA A 27 5.73 4.40 -11.63
N THR A 28 6.47 5.08 -10.77
CA THR A 28 7.92 5.28 -10.90
C THR A 28 8.73 4.16 -10.21
N GLY A 29 8.05 3.33 -9.43
CA GLY A 29 8.62 2.13 -8.82
C GLY A 29 7.60 1.36 -8.00
N ALA A 30 8.01 0.24 -7.43
CA ALA A 30 7.16 -0.50 -6.53
C ALA A 30 7.92 -1.35 -5.51
N PHE A 31 7.20 -1.72 -4.48
CA PHE A 31 7.60 -2.62 -3.40
C PHE A 31 6.58 -3.74 -3.27
N VAL A 32 7.04 -4.99 -3.24
CA VAL A 32 6.18 -6.16 -3.05
C VAL A 32 6.35 -6.73 -1.65
N ASP A 33 5.24 -7.01 -0.97
CA ASP A 33 5.25 -7.92 0.18
C ASP A 33 5.27 -9.36 -0.34
N THR A 34 6.42 -10.01 -0.16
CA THR A 34 6.63 -11.40 -0.59
C THR A 34 5.82 -12.41 0.23
N ARG A 35 5.33 -12.02 1.42
CA ARG A 35 4.50 -12.86 2.28
C ARG A 35 3.12 -13.05 1.65
N VAL A 36 2.54 -14.22 1.91
CA VAL A 36 1.15 -14.50 1.54
C VAL A 36 0.29 -14.33 2.77
N HIS A 37 -0.70 -13.45 2.69
CA HIS A 37 -1.67 -13.19 3.75
C HIS A 37 -2.94 -14.01 3.48
N ARG A 38 -3.61 -14.46 4.54
CA ARG A 38 -4.84 -15.26 4.43
C ARG A 38 -6.00 -14.54 5.12
N ILE A 39 -7.14 -14.51 4.44
CA ILE A 39 -8.43 -14.10 5.01
C ILE A 39 -9.44 -15.19 4.63
N GLY A 40 -9.81 -16.00 5.61
CA GLY A 40 -10.48 -17.28 5.34
C GLY A 40 -9.63 -18.16 4.42
N GLU A 41 -10.25 -18.75 3.39
CA GLU A 41 -9.59 -19.58 2.38
C GLU A 41 -8.86 -18.77 1.31
N LYS A 42 -9.05 -17.45 1.27
CA LYS A 42 -8.47 -16.58 0.24
C LYS A 42 -7.05 -16.16 0.60
N ARG A 43 -6.19 -16.12 -0.42
CA ARG A 43 -4.77 -15.78 -0.31
C ARG A 43 -4.51 -14.44 -0.96
N PHE A 44 -3.74 -13.57 -0.31
CA PHE A 44 -3.49 -12.21 -0.77
C PHE A 44 -2.01 -11.84 -0.72
N ARG A 45 -1.64 -10.85 -1.55
CA ARG A 45 -0.34 -10.15 -1.51
C ARG A 45 -0.55 -8.64 -1.60
N ALA A 46 0.31 -7.90 -0.91
CA ALA A 46 0.38 -6.44 -1.02
C ALA A 46 1.43 -6.04 -2.05
N LEU A 47 1.05 -5.11 -2.92
CA LEU A 47 1.95 -4.39 -3.83
C LEU A 47 1.83 -2.91 -3.52
N TYR A 48 2.93 -2.25 -3.23
CA TYR A 48 2.98 -0.81 -2.97
C TYR A 48 3.60 -0.13 -4.17
N GLN A 49 2.81 0.61 -4.94
CA GLN A 49 3.32 1.34 -6.10
C GLN A 49 3.61 2.79 -5.71
N VAL A 50 4.74 3.29 -6.19
CA VAL A 50 5.25 4.64 -5.95
C VAL A 50 4.92 5.48 -7.18
N PHE A 51 4.39 6.67 -6.94
CA PHE A 51 4.05 7.66 -7.94
C PHE A 51 4.70 8.99 -7.57
N ASP A 52 4.88 9.87 -8.55
CA ASP A 52 5.23 11.26 -8.24
C ASP A 52 3.97 12.01 -7.80
N SER A 53 4.02 12.72 -6.67
CA SER A 53 2.92 13.59 -6.18
C SER A 53 2.60 14.72 -7.16
N ASN A 54 3.60 15.15 -7.92
CA ASN A 54 3.41 16.05 -9.05
C ASN A 54 4.41 15.69 -10.13
N ALA A 55 3.95 15.04 -11.19
CA ALA A 55 4.79 14.63 -12.31
C ALA A 55 5.51 15.81 -13.00
N SER A 56 4.96 17.03 -12.94
CA SER A 56 5.56 18.24 -13.51
C SER A 56 6.53 18.95 -12.55
N ASN A 57 6.42 18.70 -11.24
CA ASN A 57 7.34 19.23 -10.25
C ASN A 57 7.55 18.22 -9.09
N PRO A 58 8.32 17.14 -9.32
CA PRO A 58 8.52 16.11 -8.32
C PRO A 58 9.21 16.64 -7.05
N MET A 59 9.96 17.74 -7.13
CA MET A 59 10.62 18.36 -5.97
C MET A 59 9.73 19.34 -5.18
N GLY A 60 8.44 19.49 -5.54
CA GLY A 60 7.53 20.48 -4.97
C GLY A 60 7.12 20.26 -3.50
N LEU A 61 6.52 21.32 -2.92
CA LEU A 61 5.91 21.55 -1.58
C LEU A 61 6.46 20.85 -0.32
N CYS A 62 6.73 19.54 -0.31
CA CYS A 62 7.23 18.80 0.86
C CYS A 62 8.61 18.16 0.65
N GLY A 63 9.28 18.37 -0.50
CA GLY A 63 10.67 17.96 -0.74
C GLY A 63 10.92 16.45 -0.96
N ALA A 64 9.92 15.59 -0.80
CA ALA A 64 10.01 14.15 -1.07
C ALA A 64 9.27 13.70 -2.35
N GLY A 65 8.23 14.43 -2.78
CA GLY A 65 7.69 14.31 -4.14
C GLY A 65 6.92 13.07 -4.51
N ARG A 66 6.65 12.15 -3.58
CA ARG A 66 6.14 10.81 -3.87
C ARG A 66 4.84 10.49 -3.15
N GLU A 67 3.98 9.76 -3.85
CA GLU A 67 2.80 9.11 -3.30
C GLU A 67 2.97 7.60 -3.34
N ILE A 68 2.45 6.90 -2.33
CA ILE A 68 2.46 5.45 -2.30
C ILE A 68 1.04 4.94 -2.14
N HIS A 69 0.64 4.11 -3.09
CA HIS A 69 -0.62 3.38 -3.05
C HIS A 69 -0.35 1.91 -2.71
N LEU A 70 -1.08 1.40 -1.73
CA LEU A 70 -1.23 -0.02 -1.48
C LEU A 70 -2.26 -0.60 -2.46
N PHE A 71 -1.87 -1.65 -3.18
CA PHE A 71 -2.72 -2.52 -3.97
C PHE A 71 -2.75 -3.90 -3.32
N VAL A 72 -3.95 -4.48 -3.22
CA VAL A 72 -4.15 -5.80 -2.64
C VAL A 72 -4.64 -6.76 -3.72
N TYR A 73 -3.86 -7.82 -3.98
CA TYR A 73 -4.18 -8.82 -4.97
C TYR A 73 -4.58 -10.14 -4.31
N GLU A 74 -5.74 -10.68 -4.70
CA GLU A 74 -6.12 -12.06 -4.42
C GLU A 74 -5.35 -13.00 -5.37
N LEU A 75 -4.69 -14.02 -4.84
CA LEU A 75 -3.83 -14.96 -5.56
C LEU A 75 -4.64 -16.11 -6.16
N THR A 76 -5.55 -15.77 -7.07
CA THR A 76 -6.39 -16.74 -7.79
C THR A 76 -5.74 -17.13 -9.12
N PRO A 77 -5.74 -18.42 -9.52
CA PRO A 77 -5.35 -18.81 -10.87
C PRO A 77 -6.33 -18.30 -11.94
N PRO A 78 -5.89 -18.02 -13.18
CA PRO A 78 -4.51 -18.07 -13.66
C PRO A 78 -3.71 -16.78 -13.37
N LYS A 79 -4.38 -15.69 -12.95
CA LYS A 79 -3.75 -14.39 -12.69
C LYS A 79 -4.35 -13.74 -11.44
N PRO A 80 -3.53 -13.07 -10.60
CA PRO A 80 -4.01 -12.35 -9.44
C PRO A 80 -5.05 -11.29 -9.78
N ILE A 81 -6.03 -11.10 -8.90
CA ILE A 81 -7.14 -10.14 -9.09
C ILE A 81 -6.98 -9.02 -8.06
N GLU A 82 -6.99 -7.76 -8.50
CA GLU A 82 -7.00 -6.61 -7.59
C GLU A 82 -8.31 -6.56 -6.81
N ARG A 83 -8.23 -6.54 -5.48
CA ARG A 83 -9.37 -6.47 -4.55
C ARG A 83 -9.44 -5.18 -3.76
N GLY A 84 -8.41 -4.34 -3.83
CA GLY A 84 -8.42 -3.06 -3.15
C GLY A 84 -7.22 -2.20 -3.48
N ARG A 85 -7.45 -0.88 -3.39
CA ARG A 85 -6.44 0.16 -3.52
C ARG A 85 -6.63 1.20 -2.42
N VAL A 86 -5.56 1.57 -1.74
CA VAL A 86 -5.57 2.59 -0.69
C VAL A 86 -4.36 3.50 -0.83
N LEU A 87 -4.56 4.82 -0.77
CA LEU A 87 -3.47 5.78 -0.64
C LEU A 87 -2.94 5.70 0.80
N ILE A 88 -1.68 5.30 0.97
CA ILE A 88 -1.09 5.05 2.29
C ILE A 88 0.03 6.03 2.63
N SER A 89 0.52 6.79 1.64
CA SER A 89 1.49 7.84 1.83
C SER A 89 1.25 8.93 0.80
N SER A 90 1.03 10.15 1.26
CA SER A 90 0.97 11.34 0.43
C SER A 90 1.72 12.49 1.10
N CYS A 91 2.46 13.22 0.27
CA CYS A 91 3.07 14.50 0.60
C CYS A 91 2.07 15.55 1.14
N LEU A 92 0.82 15.50 0.67
CA LEU A 92 -0.16 16.57 0.86
C LEU A 92 -1.22 16.25 1.92
N GLU A 93 -1.44 14.98 2.23
CA GLU A 93 -2.61 14.54 2.98
C GLU A 93 -2.27 13.65 4.18
N THR A 94 -1.91 12.38 3.92
CA THR A 94 -1.89 11.33 4.94
C THR A 94 -0.62 10.47 4.84
N LEU A 95 -0.01 10.21 5.99
CA LEU A 95 1.23 9.42 6.12
C LEU A 95 0.98 8.22 7.03
N SER A 96 0.94 7.01 6.47
CA SER A 96 0.93 5.79 7.28
C SER A 96 2.31 5.35 7.72
N LEU A 97 3.38 5.80 7.06
CA LEU A 97 4.72 5.24 7.25
C LEU A 97 5.51 6.03 8.27
N ALA A 98 5.60 5.52 9.50
CA ALA A 98 6.40 6.11 10.58
C ALA A 98 7.86 6.37 10.17
N SER A 99 8.41 5.51 9.31
CA SER A 99 9.76 5.61 8.78
C SER A 99 9.96 6.81 7.85
N GLN A 100 8.98 7.21 7.03
CA GLN A 100 9.15 8.29 6.03
C GLN A 100 9.48 9.66 6.66
N ASN A 101 9.05 9.90 7.90
CA ASN A 101 9.40 11.11 8.65
C ASN A 101 10.83 11.12 9.19
N SER A 102 11.56 10.00 9.15
CA SER A 102 12.95 9.96 9.62
C SER A 102 13.92 10.67 8.68
N GLY A 103 13.51 11.00 7.44
CA GLY A 103 14.39 11.53 6.39
C GLY A 103 15.49 10.55 5.97
N ARG A 104 15.49 9.32 6.51
CA ARG A 104 16.52 8.32 6.21
C ARG A 104 16.29 7.74 4.82
N PRO A 105 17.37 7.46 4.07
CA PRO A 105 17.27 6.65 2.86
C PRO A 105 16.53 5.33 3.13
N HIS A 106 15.67 4.89 2.20
CA HIS A 106 14.87 3.66 2.30
C HIS A 106 13.80 3.63 3.40
N SER A 107 13.52 4.77 4.03
CA SER A 107 12.38 4.90 4.93
C SER A 107 11.03 4.60 4.26
N GLU A 108 10.91 4.82 2.95
CA GLU A 108 9.69 4.57 2.19
C GLU A 108 9.32 3.07 2.07
N SER A 109 10.20 2.18 2.49
CA SER A 109 10.06 0.73 2.37
C SER A 109 10.08 0.03 3.74
N ASP A 110 9.35 0.49 4.75
CA ASP A 110 9.19 -0.30 6.00
C ASP A 110 7.79 -0.93 6.12
N PHE A 111 6.75 -0.42 5.43
CA PHE A 111 5.31 -0.79 5.43
C PHE A 111 4.73 -1.47 6.70
N SER A 112 5.35 -1.25 7.86
CA SER A 112 5.06 -1.90 9.14
C SER A 112 3.73 -1.41 9.75
N SER A 113 3.26 -0.27 9.25
CA SER A 113 1.98 0.32 9.60
C SER A 113 0.81 -0.30 8.84
N VAL A 114 1.06 -1.17 7.86
CA VAL A 114 0.07 -1.99 7.18
C VAL A 114 0.01 -3.36 7.84
N ILE A 115 -1.01 -3.57 8.67
CA ILE A 115 -1.16 -4.74 9.52
C ILE A 115 -2.28 -5.62 8.97
N TRP A 116 -1.95 -6.86 8.65
CA TRP A 116 -2.93 -7.86 8.24
C TRP A 116 -3.49 -8.57 9.48
N GLN A 117 -4.80 -8.50 9.71
CA GLN A 117 -5.42 -9.14 10.87
C GLN A 117 -6.88 -9.51 10.60
N GLY A 118 -7.29 -10.67 11.12
CA GLY A 118 -8.70 -11.09 11.10
C GLY A 118 -9.28 -11.15 9.69
N ASP A 119 -10.24 -10.26 9.43
CA ASP A 119 -11.00 -10.17 8.19
C ASP A 119 -10.46 -9.12 7.20
N GLY A 120 -9.28 -8.55 7.46
CA GLY A 120 -8.83 -7.41 6.67
C GLY A 120 -7.42 -6.89 6.94
N ILE A 121 -7.25 -5.61 6.63
CA ILE A 121 -6.03 -4.84 6.79
C ILE A 121 -6.33 -3.63 7.65
N THR A 122 -5.48 -3.36 8.63
CA THR A 122 -5.48 -2.12 9.41
C THR A 122 -4.27 -1.29 9.00
N ILE A 123 -4.50 -0.04 8.61
CA ILE A 123 -3.45 0.93 8.36
C ILE A 123 -3.39 1.86 9.57
N LYS A 124 -2.22 1.93 10.22
CA LYS A 124 -1.94 2.93 11.25
C LYS A 124 -1.41 4.20 10.58
N TRP A 125 -1.94 5.34 11.00
CA TRP A 125 -1.53 6.65 10.51
C TRP A 125 -0.64 7.33 11.52
N TRP A 126 0.34 8.10 11.06
CA TRP A 126 1.21 8.88 11.94
C TRP A 126 0.45 10.07 12.56
N GLY A 127 -0.53 10.62 11.84
CA GLY A 127 -1.41 11.68 12.32
C GLY A 127 -2.88 11.29 12.15
N ILE A 128 -3.63 12.15 11.47
CA ILE A 128 -5.03 11.93 11.16
C ILE A 128 -5.12 11.29 9.77
N GLY A 129 -5.57 10.04 9.70
CA GLY A 129 -5.81 9.34 8.44
C GLY A 129 -7.10 9.79 7.74
N PRO A 130 -7.43 9.15 6.61
CA PRO A 130 -8.71 9.37 5.94
C PRO A 130 -9.86 9.12 6.92
N GLY A 131 -10.71 10.14 7.11
CA GLY A 131 -11.86 10.07 8.02
C GLY A 131 -11.63 10.56 9.45
N GLY A 132 -10.44 11.02 9.82
CA GLY A 132 -10.21 11.63 11.14
C GLY A 132 -9.46 10.74 12.15
N ASP A 133 -9.16 9.49 11.79
CA ASP A 133 -8.67 8.50 12.74
C ASP A 133 -7.18 8.22 12.63
N ALA A 134 -6.53 7.89 13.75
CA ALA A 134 -5.14 7.42 13.80
C ALA A 134 -4.97 5.99 13.23
N SER A 135 -6.06 5.31 12.89
CA SER A 135 -6.04 4.03 12.19
C SER A 135 -7.29 3.84 11.34
N SER A 136 -7.14 3.28 10.14
CA SER A 136 -8.26 2.88 9.29
C SER A 136 -8.23 1.37 9.09
N HIS A 137 -9.34 0.70 9.38
CA HIS A 137 -9.50 -0.73 9.12
C HIS A 137 -10.29 -0.94 7.83
N TYR A 138 -9.81 -1.85 7.00
CA TYR A 138 -10.39 -2.23 5.72
C TYR A 138 -10.69 -3.73 5.77
N ALA A 139 -11.97 -4.07 5.84
CA ALA A 139 -12.41 -5.46 5.89
C ALA A 139 -12.70 -5.96 4.47
N LEU A 140 -12.45 -7.25 4.22
CA LEU A 140 -12.88 -7.90 3.00
C LEU A 140 -14.40 -8.11 3.03
N ARG A 141 -15.12 -7.46 2.13
CA ARG A 141 -16.58 -7.56 1.96
C ARG A 141 -16.90 -7.64 0.49
N ASN A 142 -17.71 -8.63 0.09
CA ASN A 142 -18.06 -8.86 -1.31
C ASN A 142 -16.83 -8.85 -2.23
N ASP A 143 -15.76 -9.53 -1.80
CA ASP A 143 -14.47 -9.62 -2.47
C ASP A 143 -13.66 -8.32 -2.60
N HIS A 144 -14.09 -7.22 -1.99
CA HIS A 144 -13.36 -5.97 -1.99
C HIS A 144 -12.95 -5.53 -0.58
N PHE A 145 -11.79 -4.90 -0.47
CA PHE A 145 -11.39 -4.24 0.78
C PHE A 145 -12.13 -2.92 0.90
N VAL A 146 -13.01 -2.82 1.88
CA VAL A 146 -13.83 -1.63 2.14
C VAL A 146 -13.53 -1.08 3.53
N PRO A 147 -13.51 0.26 3.71
CA PRO A 147 -13.31 0.85 5.02
C PRO A 147 -14.45 0.42 5.94
N THR A 148 -14.11 -0.11 7.11
CA THR A 148 -15.07 -0.22 8.21
C THR A 148 -15.08 1.13 8.91
N GLN A 149 -16.24 1.76 9.02
CA GLN A 149 -16.37 2.95 9.87
C GLN A 149 -15.86 2.61 11.28
N PRO A 150 -15.24 3.57 11.99
CA PRO A 150 -14.97 3.39 13.41
C PRO A 150 -16.29 3.00 14.05
N ARG A 151 -16.32 1.90 14.80
CA ARG A 151 -17.42 1.70 15.74
C ARG A 151 -17.49 2.96 16.56
N GLU A 152 -18.60 3.69 16.46
CA GLU A 152 -18.90 4.79 17.38
C GLU A 152 -18.53 4.29 18.78
N ARG A 153 -17.57 4.97 19.41
CA ARG A 153 -17.28 4.77 20.80
C ARG A 153 -18.49 5.31 21.54
N ASN A 154 -19.51 4.47 21.73
CA ASN A 154 -20.62 4.74 22.62
C ASN A 154 -20.03 5.22 23.95
N ARG A 155 -20.25 6.49 24.26
CA ARG A 155 -19.99 7.08 25.56
C ARG A 155 -21.20 7.87 26.00
#